data_AF-A0A3D8I0T8-F1
#
_entry.id   AF-A0A3D8I0T8-F1
#
_cell.length_a   1.000
_cell.length_b   1.000
_cell.length_c   1.000
_cell.angle_alpha   90.00
_cell.angle_beta   90.00
_cell.angle_gamma   90.00
#
_symmetry.space_group_name_H-M   'P 1'
#
loop_
_entity.id
_entity.type
_entity.pdbx_description
1 polymer ?
#
loop_
_entity_poly.entity_id
_entity_poly.type
_entity_poly.pdbx_seq_one_letter_code
_entity_poly.pdbx_strand_id
1 'polypeptide(L)'
;MSALETFLKSPYNYEHFRDFIIDTFGENIGIKRQTEMTYSNNEQNIIQSYTQVCEPITLDRLTKLGVYAFKTKSIHAKVGLHKELASILKQNGNLSAFLAVFYEEDKAIGNQAEFRLSLVTAGYDYQAQKQSFSNPRRQSFVLGHEKIKSAKTQLQELIDTKQKDLQSLQKA
;
A
#
# COMPACT_ATOMS: atom_id res chain seq x y z
N MET A 1 -10.71 -20.47 0.38
CA MET A 1 -9.72 -19.56 1.01
C MET A 1 -10.17 -18.15 0.66
N SER A 2 -10.28 -17.23 1.63
CA SER A 2 -10.73 -15.86 1.32
C SER A 2 -9.67 -15.08 0.54
N ALA A 3 -10.05 -13.99 -0.13
CA ALA A 3 -9.09 -13.13 -0.85
C ALA A 3 -7.96 -12.66 0.08
N LEU A 4 -8.29 -12.29 1.32
CA LEU A 4 -7.30 -11.96 2.35
C LEU A 4 -6.35 -13.13 2.66
N GLU A 5 -6.86 -14.34 2.86
CA GLU A 5 -6.01 -15.49 3.19
C GLU A 5 -5.07 -15.86 2.05
N THR A 6 -5.57 -15.82 0.81
CA THR A 6 -4.77 -16.04 -0.39
C THR A 6 -3.67 -14.99 -0.52
N PHE A 7 -4.02 -13.72 -0.34
CA PHE A 7 -3.07 -12.60 -0.38
C PHE A 7 -1.97 -12.72 0.68
N LEU A 8 -2.33 -13.09 1.92
CA LEU A 8 -1.36 -13.14 3.02
C LEU A 8 -0.39 -14.32 2.96
N LYS A 9 -0.85 -15.47 2.46
CA LYS A 9 -0.08 -16.73 2.51
C LYS A 9 0.68 -17.05 1.22
N SER A 10 0.31 -16.42 0.11
CA SER A 10 0.98 -16.65 -1.17
C SER A 10 2.17 -15.71 -1.34
N PRO A 11 3.16 -16.09 -2.17
CA PRO A 11 4.03 -15.13 -2.84
C PRO A 11 3.25 -13.95 -3.42
N TYR A 12 3.89 -12.78 -3.52
CA TYR A 12 3.23 -11.63 -4.11
C TYR A 12 2.72 -11.96 -5.51
N ASN A 13 1.43 -11.69 -5.72
CA ASN A 13 0.76 -11.78 -6.99
C ASN A 13 -0.16 -10.55 -7.10
N TYR A 14 -0.08 -9.85 -8.23
CA TYR A 14 -0.85 -8.64 -8.45
C TYR A 14 -2.36 -8.90 -8.42
N GLU A 15 -2.83 -10.01 -8.98
CA GLU A 15 -4.24 -10.38 -9.00
C GLU A 15 -4.75 -10.65 -7.58
N HIS A 16 -3.99 -11.40 -6.76
CA HIS A 16 -4.36 -11.62 -5.36
C HIS A 16 -4.46 -10.31 -4.58
N PHE A 17 -3.56 -9.36 -4.83
CA PHE A 17 -3.64 -8.04 -4.21
C PHE A 17 -4.87 -7.27 -4.70
N ARG A 18 -5.13 -7.26 -6.01
CA ARG A 18 -6.32 -6.63 -6.60
C ARG A 18 -7.60 -7.20 -6.00
N ASP A 19 -7.69 -8.51 -5.88
CA ASP A 19 -8.88 -9.20 -5.37
C ASP A 19 -9.09 -8.89 -3.87
N PHE A 20 -8.01 -8.79 -3.08
CA PHE A 20 -8.10 -8.29 -1.70
C PHE A 20 -8.64 -6.85 -1.62
N ILE A 21 -8.23 -5.96 -2.54
CA ILE A 21 -8.71 -4.58 -2.59
C ILE A 21 -10.20 -4.53 -2.98
N ILE A 22 -10.63 -5.35 -3.93
CA ILE A 22 -12.04 -5.50 -4.32
C ILE A 22 -12.87 -6.01 -3.14
N ASP A 23 -12.40 -7.03 -2.43
CA ASP A 23 -13.09 -7.58 -1.25
C ASP A 23 -13.23 -6.52 -0.13
N THR A 24 -12.22 -5.67 0.02
CA THR A 24 -12.20 -4.62 1.06
C THR A 24 -13.09 -3.42 0.73
N PHE A 25 -13.04 -2.92 -0.52
CA PHE A 25 -13.64 -1.63 -0.88
C PHE A 25 -14.76 -1.72 -1.94
N GLY A 26 -15.01 -2.90 -2.49
CA GLY A 26 -16.00 -3.16 -3.54
C GLY A 26 -15.46 -2.99 -4.97
N GLU A 27 -16.22 -3.47 -5.94
CA GLU A 27 -15.82 -3.49 -7.37
C GLU A 27 -15.89 -2.11 -8.04
N ASN A 28 -16.72 -1.20 -7.54
CA ASN A 28 -17.01 0.09 -8.16
C ASN A 28 -15.96 1.20 -7.90
N ILE A 29 -14.76 0.82 -7.45
CA ILE A 29 -13.66 1.75 -7.14
C ILE A 29 -12.78 2.10 -8.35
N GLY A 30 -13.21 1.76 -9.55
CA GLY A 30 -12.47 2.05 -10.78
C GLY A 30 -11.16 1.25 -10.86
N ILE A 31 -11.23 -0.07 -10.71
CA ILE A 31 -10.09 -0.98 -10.89
C ILE A 31 -9.40 -0.70 -12.23
N LYS A 32 -8.07 -0.54 -12.18
CA LYS A 32 -7.23 -0.25 -13.34
C LYS A 32 -6.65 -1.54 -13.92
N ARG A 33 -6.35 -1.50 -15.22
CA ARG A 33 -5.49 -2.52 -15.84
C ARG A 33 -4.09 -2.38 -15.29
N GLN A 34 -3.40 -3.51 -15.10
CA GLN A 34 -2.01 -3.52 -14.67
C GLN A 34 -1.16 -2.80 -15.72
N THR A 35 -0.81 -1.55 -15.43
CA THR A 35 0.01 -0.69 -16.29
C THR A 35 1.18 -0.22 -15.45
N GLU A 36 2.35 -0.77 -15.73
CA GLU A 36 3.57 -0.44 -15.01
C GLU A 36 4.12 0.91 -15.47
N MET A 37 4.37 1.80 -14.52
CA MET A 37 4.98 3.11 -14.72
C MET A 37 6.37 3.13 -14.11
N THR A 38 7.37 3.59 -14.87
CA THR A 38 8.73 3.79 -14.35
C THR A 38 8.72 4.87 -13.25
N TYR A 39 9.34 4.58 -12.10
CA TYR A 39 9.43 5.56 -11.02
C TYR A 39 10.38 6.70 -11.37
N SER A 40 11.56 6.36 -11.86
CA SER A 40 12.60 7.31 -12.24
C SER A 40 13.68 6.61 -13.08
N ASN A 41 14.42 7.39 -13.85
CA ASN A 41 15.61 6.90 -14.55
C ASN A 41 16.86 6.83 -13.64
N ASN A 42 16.74 7.20 -12.36
CA ASN A 42 17.84 7.10 -11.40
C ASN A 42 17.98 5.68 -10.85
N GLU A 43 19.05 5.00 -11.24
CA GLU A 43 19.37 3.65 -10.75
C GLU A 43 19.67 3.59 -9.25
N GLN A 44 19.89 4.69 -8.56
CA GLN A 44 20.08 4.68 -7.10
C GLN A 44 18.76 4.51 -6.32
N ASN A 45 17.61 4.71 -6.98
CA ASN A 45 16.32 4.59 -6.32
C ASN A 45 16.00 3.13 -5.98
N ILE A 46 15.27 2.95 -4.88
CA ILE A 46 14.83 1.64 -4.39
C ILE A 46 13.60 1.19 -5.18
N ILE A 47 12.62 2.08 -5.35
CA ILE A 47 11.47 1.86 -6.23
C ILE A 47 11.95 1.93 -7.67
N GLN A 48 11.64 0.89 -8.45
CA GLN A 48 11.98 0.80 -9.87
C GLN A 48 10.79 1.25 -10.71
N SER A 49 9.61 0.75 -10.37
CA SER A 49 8.37 1.03 -11.07
C SER A 49 7.17 0.82 -10.15
N TYR A 50 6.00 1.26 -10.60
CA TYR A 50 4.77 1.18 -9.85
C TYR A 50 3.55 1.02 -10.74
N THR A 51 2.53 0.38 -10.20
CA THR A 51 1.22 0.24 -10.82
C THR A 51 0.15 0.77 -9.88
N GLN A 52 -0.73 1.63 -10.38
CA GLN A 52 -1.92 2.03 -9.65
C GLN A 52 -2.98 0.93 -9.79
N VAL A 53 -3.57 0.48 -8.68
CA VAL A 53 -4.52 -0.64 -8.66
C VAL A 53 -5.94 -0.19 -9.00
N CYS A 54 -6.35 0.98 -8.51
CA CYS A 54 -7.68 1.53 -8.71
C CYS A 54 -7.65 3.07 -8.70
N GLU A 55 -8.76 3.71 -9.06
CA GLU A 55 -8.92 5.14 -8.83
C GLU A 55 -8.80 5.48 -7.34
N PRO A 56 -8.41 6.72 -6.97
CA PRO A 56 -8.39 7.15 -5.58
C PRO A 56 -9.74 6.94 -4.89
N ILE A 57 -9.73 6.19 -3.78
CA ILE A 57 -10.93 5.87 -3.02
C ILE A 57 -11.21 7.01 -2.05
N THR A 58 -12.39 7.61 -2.15
CA THR A 58 -12.86 8.62 -1.19
C THR A 58 -13.23 7.94 0.13
N LEU A 59 -12.51 8.26 1.21
CA LEU A 59 -12.77 7.70 2.54
C LEU A 59 -13.72 8.62 3.33
N ASP A 60 -13.51 9.93 3.24
CA ASP A 60 -14.40 10.97 3.77
C ASP A 60 -14.39 12.21 2.83
N ARG A 61 -15.05 13.30 3.24
CA ARG A 61 -15.20 14.52 2.42
C ARG A 61 -13.87 15.11 1.93
N LEU A 62 -12.77 14.90 2.64
CA LEU A 62 -11.46 15.52 2.37
C LEU A 62 -10.33 14.50 2.22
N THR A 63 -10.57 13.21 2.48
CA THR A 63 -9.54 12.19 2.44
C THR A 63 -9.71 11.20 1.30
N LYS A 64 -8.61 11.00 0.58
CA LYS A 64 -8.52 10.01 -0.50
C LYS A 64 -7.38 9.03 -0.25
N LEU A 65 -7.66 7.76 -0.52
CA LEU A 65 -6.71 6.66 -0.47
C LEU A 65 -6.25 6.31 -1.88
N GLY A 66 -4.94 6.34 -2.10
CA GLY A 66 -4.32 5.74 -3.28
C GLY A 66 -3.93 4.28 -3.00
N VAL A 67 -4.12 3.39 -3.96
CA VAL A 67 -3.72 1.98 -3.84
C VAL A 67 -2.73 1.62 -4.94
N TYR A 68 -1.53 1.19 -4.55
CA TYR A 68 -0.40 1.02 -5.46
C TYR A 68 0.40 -0.24 -5.16
N ALA A 69 0.91 -0.85 -6.23
CA ALA A 69 1.93 -1.89 -6.18
C ALA A 69 3.25 -1.31 -6.69
N PHE A 70 4.35 -1.59 -5.99
CA PHE A 70 5.67 -1.06 -6.26
C PHE A 70 6.66 -2.21 -6.45
N LYS A 71 7.29 -2.23 -7.61
CA LYS A 71 8.46 -3.09 -7.84
C LYS A 71 9.68 -2.39 -7.26
N THR A 72 10.45 -3.12 -6.47
CA THR A 72 11.56 -2.55 -5.70
C THR A 72 12.80 -3.43 -5.74
N LYS A 73 13.96 -2.81 -5.47
CA LYS A 73 15.23 -3.53 -5.26
C LYS A 73 15.34 -4.21 -3.89
N SER A 74 14.56 -3.74 -2.92
CA SER A 74 14.55 -4.26 -1.56
C SER A 74 13.28 -3.89 -0.81
N ILE A 75 12.50 -4.89 -0.40
CA ILE A 75 11.36 -4.68 0.50
C ILE A 75 11.79 -4.33 1.92
N HIS A 76 13.05 -4.55 2.31
CA HIS A 76 13.53 -4.27 3.67
C HIS A 76 14.07 -2.85 3.85
N ALA A 77 14.23 -2.08 2.77
CA ALA A 77 14.66 -0.68 2.78
C ALA A 77 13.54 0.28 3.25
N LYS A 78 12.86 -0.04 4.36
CA LYS A 78 11.65 0.61 4.88
C LYS A 78 11.73 2.14 4.91
N VAL A 79 12.84 2.69 5.40
CA VAL A 79 13.02 4.15 5.51
C VAL A 79 13.13 4.79 4.12
N GLY A 80 13.90 4.19 3.22
CA GLY A 80 14.08 4.69 1.86
C GLY A 80 12.80 4.58 1.03
N LEU A 81 12.12 3.42 1.07
CA LEU A 81 10.82 3.22 0.41
C LEU A 81 9.81 4.29 0.80
N HIS A 82 9.71 4.59 2.10
CA HIS A 82 8.74 5.59 2.53
C HIS A 82 9.16 7.04 2.22
N LYS A 83 10.46 7.33 2.06
CA LYS A 83 10.92 8.64 1.57
C LYS A 83 10.56 8.81 0.10
N GLU A 84 10.80 7.80 -0.72
CA GLU A 84 10.45 7.79 -2.14
C GLU A 84 8.93 7.86 -2.33
N LEU A 85 8.15 7.13 -1.52
CA LEU A 85 6.68 7.19 -1.52
C LEU A 85 6.15 8.58 -1.10
N ALA A 86 6.79 9.24 -0.14
CA ALA A 86 6.41 10.60 0.24
C ALA A 86 6.66 11.61 -0.89
N SER A 87 7.66 11.37 -1.75
CA SER A 87 7.86 12.15 -2.98
C SER A 87 6.69 11.97 -3.96
N ILE A 88 6.22 10.73 -4.13
CA ILE A 88 5.03 10.40 -4.95
C ILE A 88 3.77 11.07 -4.40
N LEU A 89 3.60 11.11 -3.06
CA LEU A 89 2.48 11.81 -2.41
C LEU A 89 2.46 13.29 -2.78
N LYS A 90 3.61 13.97 -2.64
CA LYS A 90 3.74 15.39 -2.92
C LYS A 90 3.38 15.74 -4.36
N GLN A 91 3.73 14.88 -5.30
CA GLN A 91 3.41 15.06 -6.71
C GLN A 91 1.93 14.83 -7.02
N ASN A 92 1.29 13.89 -6.30
CA ASN A 92 -0.11 13.53 -6.54
C ASN A 92 -1.13 14.39 -5.80
N GLY A 93 -0.72 15.29 -4.89
CA GLY A 93 -1.42 16.49 -4.37
C GLY A 93 -2.80 16.33 -3.71
N ASN A 94 -3.51 15.23 -3.96
CA ASN A 94 -4.92 14.99 -3.66
C ASN A 94 -5.11 13.72 -2.85
N LEU A 95 -4.02 13.09 -2.39
CA LEU A 95 -4.05 11.84 -1.63
C LEU A 95 -3.67 12.10 -0.18
N SER A 96 -4.48 11.59 0.72
CA SER A 96 -4.29 11.68 2.18
C SER A 96 -3.66 10.41 2.73
N ALA A 97 -3.74 9.29 2.00
CA ALA A 97 -3.13 8.03 2.37
C ALA A 97 -2.75 7.18 1.14
N PHE A 98 -1.82 6.24 1.36
CA PHE A 98 -1.45 5.18 0.44
C PHE A 98 -1.54 3.83 1.11
N LEU A 99 -2.20 2.89 0.43
CA LEU A 99 -2.01 1.48 0.65
C LEU A 99 -1.04 0.97 -0.43
N ALA A 100 0.18 0.65 -0.01
CA ALA A 100 1.29 0.32 -0.89
C ALA A 100 1.75 -1.12 -0.65
N VAL A 101 1.82 -1.92 -1.70
CA VAL A 101 2.54 -3.19 -1.69
C VAL A 101 3.90 -3.00 -2.36
N PHE A 102 4.96 -3.46 -1.72
CA PHE A 102 6.31 -3.49 -2.27
C PHE A 102 6.74 -4.94 -2.47
N TYR A 103 7.22 -5.26 -3.67
CA TYR A 103 7.68 -6.61 -4.04
C TYR A 103 9.04 -6.56 -4.75
N GLU A 104 9.69 -7.71 -4.82
CA GLU A 104 10.94 -7.97 -5.56
C GLU A 104 10.65 -9.08 -6.58
N GLU A 105 10.85 -8.81 -7.87
CA GLU A 105 10.47 -9.75 -8.94
C GLU A 105 11.35 -11.02 -8.98
N ASP A 106 12.61 -10.91 -8.53
CA ASP A 106 13.63 -11.97 -8.72
C ASP A 106 14.24 -12.50 -7.41
N LYS A 107 13.64 -12.23 -6.24
CA LYS A 107 14.15 -12.69 -4.94
C LYS A 107 13.25 -13.71 -4.25
N ALA A 108 12.82 -14.74 -4.99
CA ALA A 108 12.31 -15.95 -4.36
C ALA A 108 13.47 -16.73 -3.72
N ILE A 109 13.87 -16.38 -2.50
CA ILE A 109 14.85 -17.16 -1.73
C ILE A 109 14.08 -18.31 -1.08
N GLY A 110 14.23 -19.53 -1.61
CA GLY A 110 13.70 -20.75 -1.00
C GLY A 110 12.17 -20.86 -0.95
N ASN A 111 11.48 -20.69 -2.10
CA ASN A 111 10.01 -20.77 -2.22
C ASN A 111 9.20 -19.73 -1.41
N GLN A 112 9.86 -18.75 -0.78
CA GLN A 112 9.21 -17.67 -0.05
C GLN A 112 9.51 -16.34 -0.75
N ALA A 113 8.60 -15.89 -1.61
CA ALA A 113 8.66 -14.51 -2.12
C ALA A 113 7.89 -13.62 -1.15
N GLU A 114 8.62 -13.07 -0.18
CA GLU A 114 8.05 -12.11 0.74
C GLU A 114 7.68 -10.80 0.03
N PHE A 115 6.74 -10.07 0.61
CA PHE A 115 6.42 -8.72 0.16
C PHE A 115 6.04 -7.86 1.34
N ARG A 116 6.14 -6.54 1.17
CA ARG A 116 5.76 -5.59 2.22
C ARG A 116 4.44 -4.92 1.87
N LEU A 117 3.46 -5.00 2.76
CA LEU A 117 2.29 -4.13 2.73
C LEU A 117 2.52 -2.97 3.69
N SER A 118 2.33 -1.73 3.23
CA SER A 118 2.38 -0.54 4.07
C SER A 118 1.17 0.35 3.86
N LEU A 119 0.59 0.82 4.95
CA LEU A 119 -0.29 1.98 4.96
C LEU A 119 0.53 3.20 5.36
N VAL A 120 0.58 4.21 4.50
CA VAL A 120 1.28 5.48 4.75
C VAL A 120 0.29 6.63 4.64
N THR A 121 0.10 7.38 5.72
CA THR A 121 -0.86 8.49 5.75
C THR A 121 -0.14 9.82 5.85
N ALA A 122 -0.62 10.83 5.14
CA ALA A 122 -0.16 12.21 5.30
C ALA A 122 -0.25 12.61 6.78
N GLY A 123 0.79 13.28 7.27
CA GLY A 123 0.73 14.00 8.53
C GLY A 123 -0.03 15.32 8.36
N TYR A 124 -0.18 16.06 9.46
CA TYR A 124 -0.77 17.39 9.45
C TYR A 124 0.16 18.36 10.16
N ASP A 125 0.52 19.45 9.49
CA ASP A 125 1.22 20.57 10.10
C ASP A 125 0.18 21.54 10.64
N TYR A 126 0.05 21.57 11.97
CA TYR A 126 -0.90 22.42 12.67
C TYR A 126 -0.52 23.91 12.62
N GLN A 127 0.76 24.24 12.44
CA GLN A 127 1.21 25.64 12.31
C GLN A 127 0.90 26.17 10.91
N ALA A 128 1.13 25.36 9.88
CA ALA A 128 0.85 25.73 8.50
C ALA A 128 -0.60 25.50 8.06
N GLN A 129 -1.41 24.84 8.90
CA GLN A 129 -2.78 24.37 8.61
C GLN A 129 -2.86 23.57 7.30
N LYS A 130 -1.87 22.72 7.04
CA LYS A 130 -1.71 22.01 5.78
C LYS A 130 -1.29 20.56 6.03
N GLN A 131 -1.59 19.70 5.06
CA GLN A 131 -1.02 18.34 5.06
C GLN A 131 0.51 18.41 5.03
N SER A 132 1.12 17.54 5.83
CA SER A 132 2.57 17.46 5.95
C SER A 132 3.07 16.06 5.66
N PHE A 133 4.07 15.98 4.79
CA PHE A 133 4.71 14.72 4.41
C PHE A 133 6.08 14.53 5.07
N SER A 134 6.46 15.40 6.02
CA SER A 134 7.72 15.28 6.75
C SER A 134 7.70 14.15 7.78
N ASN A 135 6.55 13.91 8.42
CA ASN A 135 6.34 12.85 9.41
C ASN A 135 5.01 12.08 9.18
N PRO A 136 4.89 11.30 8.10
CA PRO A 136 3.70 10.48 7.89
C PRO A 136 3.64 9.33 8.91
N ARG A 137 2.42 8.96 9.33
CA ARG A 137 2.18 7.73 10.12
C ARG A 137 2.25 6.52 9.20
N ARG A 138 2.75 5.40 9.73
CA ARG A 138 3.09 4.22 8.92
C ARG A 138 2.78 2.95 9.68
N GLN A 139 1.94 2.11 9.07
CA GLN A 139 1.83 0.70 9.41
C GLN A 139 2.50 -0.10 8.30
N SER A 140 3.22 -1.17 8.64
CA SER A 140 3.98 -1.91 7.63
C SER A 140 4.27 -3.33 8.08
N PHE A 141 3.93 -4.29 7.23
CA PHE A 141 4.03 -5.72 7.49
C PHE A 141 4.83 -6.38 6.38
N VAL A 142 5.69 -7.33 6.73
CA VAL A 142 6.29 -8.26 5.77
C VAL A 142 5.42 -9.52 5.77
N LEU A 143 4.97 -9.92 4.58
CA LEU A 143 3.98 -10.96 4.32
C LEU A 143 4.57 -11.99 3.35
N GLY A 144 3.84 -13.08 3.08
CA GLY A 144 4.34 -14.18 2.22
C GLY A 144 5.08 -15.29 2.98
N HIS A 145 5.02 -15.32 4.33
CA HIS A 145 5.52 -16.39 5.19
C HIS A 145 4.61 -16.61 6.42
N GLU A 146 4.92 -17.56 7.31
CA GLU A 146 3.98 -18.07 8.33
C GLU A 146 3.58 -17.11 9.47
N LYS A 147 4.27 -15.97 9.69
CA LYS A 147 3.99 -15.06 10.83
C LYS A 147 3.04 -13.90 10.47
N ILE A 148 1.87 -14.23 9.94
CA ILE A 148 0.86 -13.25 9.47
C ILE A 148 -0.24 -12.93 10.48
N LYS A 149 -0.24 -13.48 11.71
CA LYS A 149 -1.39 -13.38 12.63
C LYS A 149 -1.82 -11.94 12.90
N SER A 150 -0.88 -11.05 13.25
CA SER A 150 -1.18 -9.64 13.49
C SER A 150 -1.71 -8.97 12.22
N ALA A 151 -1.01 -9.09 11.09
CA ALA A 151 -1.47 -8.52 9.83
C ALA A 151 -2.86 -9.03 9.41
N LYS A 152 -3.16 -10.31 9.64
CA LYS A 152 -4.48 -10.89 9.37
C LYS A 152 -5.56 -10.25 10.23
N THR A 153 -5.35 -10.13 11.54
CA THR A 153 -6.32 -9.49 12.44
C THR A 153 -6.60 -8.06 11.99
N GLN A 154 -5.54 -7.30 11.73
CA GLN A 154 -5.62 -5.89 11.33
C GLN A 154 -6.34 -5.69 9.99
N LEU A 155 -5.99 -6.48 8.97
CA LEU A 155 -6.63 -6.39 7.66
C LEU A 155 -8.06 -6.97 7.64
N GLN A 156 -8.36 -7.96 8.49
CA GLN A 156 -9.72 -8.47 8.64
C GLN A 156 -10.63 -7.43 9.30
N GLU A 157 -10.15 -6.74 10.34
CA GLU A 157 -10.87 -5.62 10.94
C GLU A 157 -11.20 -4.53 9.91
N LEU A 158 -10.27 -4.25 8.99
CA LEU A 158 -10.51 -3.31 7.90
C LEU A 158 -11.64 -3.76 6.96
N ILE A 159 -11.68 -5.04 6.57
CA ILE A 159 -12.74 -5.61 5.72
C ILE A 159 -14.09 -5.52 6.42
N ASP A 160 -14.14 -5.92 7.69
CA ASP A 160 -15.37 -6.05 8.47
C ASP A 160 -15.94 -4.67 8.88
N THR A 161 -15.12 -3.62 8.83
CA THR A 161 -15.54 -2.27 9.18
C THR A 161 -16.55 -1.74 8.16
N LYS A 162 -17.74 -1.35 8.64
CA LYS A 162 -18.80 -0.76 7.78
C LYS A 162 -18.43 0.62 7.23
N GLN A 163 -17.65 1.41 7.98
CA GLN A 163 -17.16 2.73 7.56
C GLN A 163 -15.65 2.70 7.31
N LYS A 164 -15.24 2.72 6.04
CA LYS A 164 -13.82 2.77 5.66
C LYS A 164 -13.34 4.23 5.70
N ASP A 165 -12.99 4.71 6.89
CA ASP A 165 -12.41 6.04 7.08
C ASP A 165 -10.91 5.98 7.41
N LEU A 166 -10.24 7.14 7.37
CA LEU A 166 -8.80 7.22 7.63
C LEU A 166 -8.42 6.81 9.06
N GLN A 167 -9.30 7.06 10.03
CA GLN A 167 -9.04 6.69 11.43
C GLN A 167 -9.10 5.17 11.62
N SER A 168 -10.06 4.53 10.98
CA SER A 168 -10.26 3.08 10.97
C SER A 168 -9.07 2.40 10.30
N LEU A 169 -8.60 2.93 9.16
CA LEU A 169 -7.37 2.46 8.50
C LEU A 169 -6.13 2.57 9.39
N GLN A 170 -6.01 3.62 10.21
CA GLN A 170 -4.86 3.81 11.10
C GLN A 170 -4.91 2.98 12.39
N LYS A 171 -6.09 2.48 12.77
CA LYS A 171 -6.31 1.64 13.95
C LYS A 171 -6.27 0.16 13.61
N ALA A 172 -6.76 -0.19 12.42
CA ALA A 172 -6.69 -1.51 11.82
C ALA A 172 -5.25 -2.01 11.92
#